data_AF-A0A4U5Q798-F1
#
_entry.id   AF-A0A4U5Q798-F1
#
_cell.length_a   1.000
_cell.length_b   1.000
_cell.length_c   1.000
_cell.angle_alpha   90.00
_cell.angle_beta   90.00
_cell.angle_gamma   90.00
#
_symmetry.space_group_name_H-M   'P 1'
#
loop_
_entity.id
_entity.type
_entity.pdbx_description
1 polymer ?
#
loop_
_entity_poly.entity_id
_entity_poly.type
_entity_poly.pdbx_seq_one_letter_code
_entity_poly.pdbx_strand_id
1 'polypeptide(L)'
;MATKSRPASSSSSPKPTSRKTSWPFLTVLLTVLSPVLVATLVFQLDSFEPAHLPIHELAQPPLKASTKNDHMLQGSELVGFKQLIGPEDIAYDSNSGVIYTTCADGWVKRVTINDSVADNIVENWVTTGGWPLGLALGHDNEVIVGDAYKVGNVD
;
A
#
# COMPACT_ATOMS: atom_id res chain seq x y z
N MET A 1 -59.39 75.92 -29.91
CA MET A 1 -59.30 74.89 -28.85
C MET A 1 -58.86 73.59 -29.50
N ALA A 2 -57.62 73.18 -29.25
CA ALA A 2 -57.01 71.98 -29.80
C ALA A 2 -57.19 70.82 -28.81
N THR A 3 -57.63 69.65 -29.29
CA THR A 3 -57.52 68.39 -28.54
C THR A 3 -56.94 67.32 -29.46
N LYS A 4 -55.67 67.00 -29.17
CA LYS A 4 -54.83 66.02 -29.86
C LYS A 4 -55.11 64.64 -29.24
N SER A 5 -55.84 63.79 -29.94
CA SER A 5 -56.04 62.39 -29.52
C SER A 5 -54.92 61.52 -30.08
N ARG A 6 -54.10 60.97 -29.17
CA ARG A 6 -52.98 60.05 -29.43
C ARG A 6 -53.52 58.62 -29.47
N PRO A 7 -53.24 57.77 -30.48
CA PRO A 7 -53.57 56.36 -30.37
C PRO A 7 -52.50 55.60 -29.59
N ALA A 8 -52.97 54.55 -28.94
CA ALA A 8 -52.34 53.81 -27.88
C ALA A 8 -51.11 53.00 -28.34
N SER A 9 -50.13 52.92 -27.44
CA SER A 9 -49.01 51.98 -27.51
C SER A 9 -49.52 50.54 -27.47
N SER A 10 -49.25 49.77 -28.53
CA SER A 10 -49.43 48.31 -28.53
C SER A 10 -48.41 47.68 -27.58
N SER A 11 -48.90 47.14 -26.46
CA SER A 11 -48.11 46.32 -25.53
C SER A 11 -47.79 44.97 -26.20
N SER A 12 -46.52 44.73 -26.49
CA SER A 12 -46.05 43.39 -26.84
C SER A 12 -46.04 42.52 -25.58
N SER A 13 -46.93 41.54 -25.52
CA SER A 13 -46.91 40.52 -24.47
C SER A 13 -45.64 39.65 -24.61
N PRO A 14 -44.88 39.39 -23.54
CA PRO A 14 -43.77 38.44 -23.61
C PRO A 14 -44.33 37.01 -23.69
N LYS A 15 -43.85 36.23 -24.66
CA LYS A 15 -44.11 34.78 -24.73
C LYS A 15 -43.46 34.10 -23.52
N PRO A 16 -44.16 33.17 -22.83
CA PRO A 16 -43.53 32.38 -21.78
C PRO A 16 -42.55 31.37 -22.41
N THR A 17 -41.26 31.59 -22.20
CA THR A 17 -40.24 30.57 -22.45
C THR A 17 -40.38 29.46 -21.41
N SER A 18 -40.87 28.30 -21.86
CA SER A 18 -40.88 27.06 -21.08
C SER A 18 -39.45 26.71 -20.68
N ARG A 19 -39.09 27.02 -19.44
CA ARG A 19 -37.83 26.65 -18.82
C ARG A 19 -37.92 25.16 -18.50
N LYS A 20 -37.43 24.29 -19.39
CA LYS A 20 -37.32 22.86 -19.13
C LYS A 20 -36.35 22.68 -17.95
N THR A 21 -36.92 22.54 -16.77
CA THR A 21 -36.20 22.33 -15.52
C THR A 21 -35.37 21.05 -15.66
N SER A 22 -34.07 21.15 -15.36
CA SER A 22 -33.06 20.08 -15.34
C SER A 22 -33.31 18.99 -14.28
N TRP A 23 -34.55 18.91 -13.79
CA TRP A 23 -35.04 18.03 -12.75
C TRP A 23 -34.78 16.53 -13.00
N PRO A 24 -34.89 15.98 -14.23
CA PRO A 24 -34.67 14.55 -14.44
C PRO A 24 -33.18 14.16 -14.39
N PHE A 25 -32.28 15.06 -14.78
CA PHE A 25 -30.84 14.76 -14.76
C PHE A 25 -30.28 14.80 -13.34
N LEU A 26 -30.67 15.81 -12.55
CA LEU A 26 -30.24 15.93 -11.16
C LEU A 26 -30.77 14.78 -10.29
N THR A 27 -32.00 14.33 -10.54
CA THR A 27 -32.58 13.19 -9.81
C THR A 27 -31.85 11.90 -10.12
N VAL A 28 -31.58 11.59 -11.39
CA VAL A 28 -30.79 10.41 -11.79
C VAL A 28 -29.38 10.46 -11.17
N LEU A 29 -28.71 11.62 -11.23
CA LEU A 29 -27.38 11.79 -10.66
C LEU A 29 -27.36 11.54 -9.14
N LEU A 30 -28.33 12.11 -8.41
CA LEU A 30 -28.45 11.91 -6.96
C LEU A 30 -28.78 10.47 -6.60
N THR A 31 -29.62 9.78 -7.39
CA THR A 31 -29.93 8.36 -7.15
C THR A 31 -28.72 7.44 -7.33
N VAL A 32 -27.79 7.78 -8.23
CA VAL A 32 -26.57 6.99 -8.47
C VAL A 32 -25.48 7.32 -7.43
N LEU A 33 -25.33 8.60 -7.06
CA LEU A 33 -24.31 9.04 -6.09
C LEU A 33 -24.69 8.74 -4.64
N SER A 34 -25.99 8.73 -4.32
CA SER A 34 -26.49 8.45 -2.96
C SER A 34 -25.97 7.13 -2.37
N PRO A 35 -26.09 5.96 -3.03
CA PRO A 35 -25.61 4.71 -2.46
C PRO A 35 -24.08 4.70 -2.27
N VAL A 36 -23.33 5.34 -3.17
CA VAL A 36 -21.86 5.48 -3.01
C VAL A 36 -21.54 6.34 -1.80
N LEU A 37 -22.22 7.48 -1.63
CA LEU A 37 -22.04 8.38 -0.50
C LEU A 37 -22.44 7.72 0.83
N VAL A 38 -23.53 6.97 0.84
CA VAL A 38 -23.96 6.22 2.03
C VAL A 38 -22.95 5.13 2.36
N ALA A 39 -22.47 4.38 1.37
CA ALA A 39 -21.45 3.36 1.58
C ALA A 39 -20.16 3.97 2.13
N THR A 40 -19.65 5.06 1.54
CA THR A 40 -18.44 5.72 2.05
C THR A 40 -18.64 6.27 3.45
N LEU A 41 -19.81 6.83 3.78
CA LEU A 41 -20.10 7.29 5.14
C LEU A 41 -20.11 6.12 6.13
N VAL A 42 -20.75 5.00 5.78
CA VAL A 42 -20.78 3.79 6.62
C VAL A 42 -19.37 3.22 6.82
N PHE A 43 -18.58 3.09 5.75
CA PHE A 43 -17.21 2.58 5.83
C PHE A 43 -16.25 3.54 6.56
N GLN A 44 -16.46 4.86 6.50
CA GLN A 44 -15.65 5.83 7.24
C GLN A 44 -16.06 5.93 8.72
N LEU A 45 -17.32 5.62 9.05
CA LEU A 45 -17.84 5.62 10.42
C LEU A 45 -17.51 4.33 11.17
N ASP A 46 -17.27 3.23 10.44
CA ASP A 46 -16.72 2.01 11.01
C ASP A 46 -15.23 2.23 11.26
N SER A 47 -14.92 2.86 12.39
CA SER A 47 -13.55 3.01 12.87
C SER A 47 -12.97 1.62 13.02
N PHE A 48 -12.07 1.24 12.13
CA PHE A 48 -11.31 -0.01 12.23
C PHE A 48 -10.64 -0.05 13.60
N GLU A 49 -11.23 -0.80 14.54
CA GLU A 49 -10.64 -1.05 15.85
C GLU A 49 -9.88 -2.37 15.71
N PRO A 50 -8.56 -2.35 15.45
CA PRO A 50 -7.81 -3.58 15.34
C PRO A 50 -7.97 -4.36 16.64
N ALA A 51 -8.22 -5.67 16.53
CA ALA A 51 -8.31 -6.53 17.71
C ALA A 51 -7.09 -6.26 18.59
N HIS A 52 -7.32 -5.91 19.87
CA HIS A 52 -6.24 -5.66 20.81
C HIS A 52 -5.32 -6.87 20.83
N LEU A 53 -4.05 -6.66 20.44
CA LEU A 53 -3.05 -7.71 20.51
C LEU A 53 -2.99 -8.17 21.97
N PRO A 54 -3.25 -9.46 22.28
CA PRO A 54 -3.30 -9.92 23.65
C PRO A 54 -1.88 -10.08 24.19
N ILE A 55 -1.21 -8.95 24.48
CA ILE A 55 0.17 -8.87 24.98
C ILE A 55 0.34 -9.78 26.21
N HIS A 56 -0.68 -9.86 27.06
CA HIS A 56 -0.66 -10.69 28.27
C HIS A 56 -0.65 -12.19 27.98
N GLU A 57 -1.28 -12.64 26.89
CA GLU A 57 -1.20 -14.05 26.44
C GLU A 57 0.16 -14.32 25.77
N LEU A 58 0.69 -13.35 25.03
CA LEU A 58 2.01 -13.44 24.39
C LEU A 58 3.17 -13.39 25.39
N ALA A 59 2.97 -12.77 26.56
CA ALA A 59 3.95 -12.69 27.63
C ALA A 59 4.02 -13.96 28.49
N GLN A 60 3.10 -14.90 28.29
CA GLN A 60 3.19 -16.21 28.94
C GLN A 60 4.43 -16.95 28.40
N PRO A 61 5.08 -17.80 29.23
CA PRO A 61 6.15 -18.65 28.75
C PRO A 61 5.69 -19.42 27.51
N PRO A 62 6.49 -19.45 26.43
CA PRO A 62 6.08 -20.07 25.18
C PRO A 62 5.64 -21.51 25.46
N LEU A 63 4.41 -21.81 25.07
CA LEU A 63 3.83 -23.13 25.20
C LEU A 63 4.77 -24.12 24.50
N LYS A 64 5.31 -25.07 25.27
CA LYS A 64 6.25 -26.04 24.73
C LYS A 64 5.52 -26.83 23.65
N ALA A 65 5.88 -26.61 22.39
CA ALA A 65 5.26 -27.27 21.27
C ALA A 65 5.25 -28.78 21.53
N SER A 66 4.07 -29.40 21.45
CA SER A 66 3.91 -30.82 21.76
C SER A 66 4.70 -31.71 20.80
N THR A 67 5.05 -31.18 19.62
CA THR A 67 5.89 -31.84 18.62
C THR A 67 6.98 -30.86 18.20
N LYS A 68 8.23 -31.28 18.28
CA LYS A 68 9.40 -30.53 17.83
C LYS A 68 10.23 -31.43 16.92
N ASN A 69 10.73 -30.88 15.82
CA ASN A 69 11.75 -31.53 15.01
C ASN A 69 13.13 -31.02 15.45
N ASP A 70 13.84 -31.81 16.26
CA ASP A 70 15.19 -31.47 16.72
C ASP A 70 16.23 -31.46 15.59
N HIS A 71 15.88 -31.99 14.41
CA HIS A 71 16.72 -32.07 13.22
C HIS A 71 16.40 -31.01 12.18
N MET A 72 15.56 -30.00 12.48
CA MET A 72 15.15 -28.97 11.52
C MET A 72 16.34 -28.23 10.88
N LEU A 73 17.45 -28.07 11.63
CA LEU A 73 18.66 -27.42 11.16
C LEU A 73 19.71 -28.40 10.60
N GLN A 74 19.43 -29.70 10.63
CA GLN A 74 20.38 -30.70 10.13
C GLN A 74 20.54 -30.56 8.61
N GLY A 75 21.77 -30.30 8.17
CA GLY A 75 22.08 -30.01 6.76
C GLY A 75 21.88 -28.55 6.36
N SER A 76 21.50 -27.67 7.29
CA SER A 76 21.54 -26.22 7.08
C SER A 76 22.90 -25.63 7.42
N GLU A 77 23.23 -24.51 6.79
CA GLU A 77 24.48 -23.79 7.03
C GLU A 77 24.23 -22.32 7.33
N LEU A 78 25.06 -21.74 8.20
CA LEU A 78 24.88 -20.38 8.71
C LEU A 78 25.51 -19.35 7.77
N VAL A 79 24.68 -18.65 7.00
CA VAL A 79 25.12 -17.63 6.04
C VAL A 79 24.92 -16.21 6.57
N GLY A 80 25.86 -15.30 6.26
CA GLY A 80 25.72 -13.87 6.61
C GLY A 80 25.70 -13.56 8.11
N PHE A 81 26.28 -14.43 8.94
CA PHE A 81 26.28 -14.28 10.40
C PHE A 81 26.79 -12.90 10.83
N LYS A 82 25.99 -12.20 11.64
CA LYS A 82 26.24 -10.84 12.17
C LYS A 82 26.37 -9.73 11.12
N GLN A 83 26.12 -10.02 9.84
CA GLN A 83 26.20 -9.05 8.75
C GLN A 83 24.82 -8.66 8.20
N LEU A 84 23.79 -9.47 8.50
CA LEU A 84 22.39 -9.23 8.12
C LEU A 84 21.61 -8.76 9.37
N ILE A 85 21.43 -7.44 9.52
CA ILE A 85 20.74 -6.86 10.67
C ILE A 85 19.23 -6.83 10.39
N GLY A 86 18.47 -7.62 11.14
CA GLY A 86 17.01 -7.71 10.96
C GLY A 86 16.61 -8.06 9.54
N PRO A 87 17.03 -9.22 8.99
CA PRO A 87 16.57 -9.65 7.67
C PRO A 87 15.05 -9.92 7.71
N GLU A 88 14.32 -9.30 6.79
CA GLU A 88 12.85 -9.37 6.72
C GLU A 88 12.40 -10.44 5.71
N ASP A 89 12.89 -10.35 4.47
CA ASP A 89 12.57 -11.28 3.39
C ASP A 89 13.84 -11.75 2.65
N ILE A 90 13.74 -12.87 1.94
CA ILE A 90 14.83 -13.47 1.15
C ILE A 90 14.35 -13.97 -0.22
N ALA A 91 15.17 -13.82 -1.25
CA ALA A 91 15.01 -14.54 -2.49
C ALA A 91 16.35 -15.04 -3.03
N TYR A 92 16.36 -16.27 -3.53
CA TYR A 92 17.55 -16.92 -4.06
C TYR A 92 17.49 -16.99 -5.58
N ASP A 93 18.50 -16.43 -6.24
CA ASP A 93 18.71 -16.60 -7.68
C ASP A 93 19.70 -17.74 -7.92
N SER A 94 19.19 -18.88 -8.41
CA SER A 94 20.00 -20.05 -8.72
C SER A 94 20.96 -19.86 -9.89
N ASN A 95 20.69 -18.90 -10.79
CA ASN A 95 21.54 -18.67 -11.96
C ASN A 95 22.83 -17.94 -11.56
N SER A 96 22.73 -16.99 -10.63
CA SER A 96 23.88 -16.24 -10.12
C SER A 96 24.47 -16.77 -8.82
N GLY A 97 23.74 -17.64 -8.11
CA GLY A 97 24.16 -18.14 -6.79
C GLY A 97 24.06 -17.08 -5.68
N VAL A 98 23.22 -16.05 -5.87
CA VAL A 98 23.06 -14.93 -4.95
C VAL A 98 21.76 -15.04 -4.18
N ILE A 99 21.84 -14.88 -2.85
CA ILE A 99 20.68 -14.61 -2.01
C ILE A 99 20.53 -13.11 -1.86
N TYR A 100 19.38 -12.59 -2.21
CA TYR A 100 18.97 -11.23 -1.90
C TYR A 100 18.19 -11.23 -0.60
N THR A 101 18.46 -10.26 0.27
CA THR A 101 17.70 -10.08 1.50
C THR A 101 17.47 -8.61 1.78
N THR A 102 16.28 -8.28 2.27
CA THR A 102 15.99 -6.94 2.79
C THR A 102 16.28 -6.92 4.29
N CYS A 103 16.89 -5.84 4.76
CA CYS A 103 17.23 -5.67 6.16
C CYS A 103 16.56 -4.42 6.74
N ALA A 104 16.26 -4.47 8.04
CA ALA A 104 15.67 -3.37 8.80
C ALA A 104 16.56 -2.11 8.83
N ASP A 105 17.83 -2.22 8.45
CA ASP A 105 18.75 -1.09 8.25
C ASP A 105 18.54 -0.35 6.91
N GLY A 106 17.48 -0.71 6.16
CA GLY A 106 17.09 -0.07 4.90
C GLY A 106 17.87 -0.55 3.68
N TRP A 107 18.77 -1.52 3.84
CA TRP A 107 19.53 -2.11 2.75
C TRP A 107 18.86 -3.36 2.19
N VAL A 108 18.92 -3.47 0.86
CA VAL A 108 18.88 -4.74 0.16
C VAL A 108 20.32 -5.23 0.07
N LYS A 109 20.60 -6.38 0.65
CA LYS A 109 21.92 -7.00 0.68
C LYS A 109 21.98 -8.21 -0.24
N ARG A 110 23.15 -8.45 -0.83
CA ARG A 110 23.47 -9.67 -1.59
C ARG A 110 24.38 -10.56 -0.77
N VAL A 111 24.08 -11.85 -0.73
CA VAL A 111 24.92 -12.88 -0.14
C VAL A 111 25.29 -13.85 -1.25
N THR A 112 26.54 -13.78 -1.71
CA THR A 112 27.05 -14.71 -2.71
C THR A 112 27.42 -16.02 -2.02
N ILE A 113 26.80 -17.11 -2.46
CA ILE A 113 27.07 -18.46 -1.94
C ILE A 113 28.25 -19.04 -2.71
N ASN A 114 29.34 -19.31 -2.00
CA ASN A 114 30.52 -20.00 -2.52
C ASN A 114 30.56 -21.44 -1.99
N ASP A 115 31.52 -22.24 -2.49
CA ASP A 115 31.71 -23.64 -2.05
C ASP A 115 32.05 -23.78 -0.55
N SER A 116 32.42 -22.67 0.11
CA SER A 116 32.72 -22.57 1.53
C SER A 116 32.04 -21.34 2.12
N VAL A 117 31.32 -21.52 3.22
CA VAL A 117 30.56 -20.43 3.87
C VAL A 117 31.42 -19.43 4.62
N ALA A 118 32.65 -19.81 4.97
CA ALA A 118 33.64 -18.85 5.44
C ALA A 118 33.95 -17.77 4.38
N ASP A 119 33.70 -18.10 3.10
CA ASP A 119 33.99 -17.25 1.95
C ASP A 119 32.72 -16.58 1.40
N ASN A 120 31.56 -16.71 2.06
CA ASN A 120 30.35 -16.03 1.65
C ASN A 120 30.50 -14.52 1.81
N ILE A 121 30.29 -13.79 0.72
CA ILE A 121 30.44 -12.34 0.68
C ILE A 121 29.07 -11.72 0.89
N VAL A 122 28.94 -10.90 1.94
CA VAL A 122 27.75 -10.07 2.17
C VAL A 122 28.05 -8.66 1.68
N GLU A 123 27.23 -8.18 0.76
CA GLU A 123 27.35 -6.86 0.15
C GLU A 123 26.09 -6.03 0.41
N ASN A 124 26.28 -4.79 0.86
CA ASN A 124 25.22 -3.77 0.86
C ASN A 124 25.02 -3.28 -0.58
N TRP A 125 24.05 -3.85 -1.30
CA TRP A 125 23.91 -3.63 -2.74
C TRP A 125 23.17 -2.33 -3.08
N VAL A 126 21.97 -2.15 -2.54
CA VAL A 126 21.17 -0.93 -2.76
C VAL A 126 20.36 -0.61 -1.51
N THR A 127 20.17 0.67 -1.22
CA THR A 127 19.31 1.12 -0.12
C THR A 127 18.00 1.65 -0.66
N THR A 128 16.92 1.37 0.06
CA THR A 128 15.59 1.90 -0.23
C THR A 128 15.34 3.25 0.48
N GLY A 129 16.15 3.55 1.51
CA GLY A 129 15.95 4.69 2.42
C GLY A 129 14.79 4.51 3.40
N GLY A 130 14.19 3.32 3.45
CA GLY A 130 13.03 2.99 4.27
C GLY A 130 13.22 1.72 5.10
N TRP A 131 12.12 1.01 5.34
CA TRP A 131 12.12 -0.31 5.97
C TRP A 131 11.55 -1.33 4.97
N PRO A 132 12.41 -1.95 4.14
CA PRO A 132 11.98 -2.90 3.14
C PRO A 132 11.51 -4.20 3.81
N LEU A 133 10.24 -4.54 3.62
CA LEU A 133 9.58 -5.68 4.27
C LEU A 133 9.41 -6.90 3.36
N GLY A 134 9.52 -6.73 2.04
CA GLY A 134 9.32 -7.82 1.09
C GLY A 134 10.25 -7.73 -0.12
N LEU A 135 10.59 -8.89 -0.69
CA LEU A 135 11.49 -9.01 -1.83
C LEU A 135 11.11 -10.20 -2.73
N ALA A 136 11.14 -10.00 -4.04
CA ALA A 136 10.92 -11.07 -5.02
C ALA A 136 11.81 -10.91 -6.26
N LEU A 137 12.10 -12.04 -6.92
CA LEU A 137 12.76 -12.03 -8.23
C LEU A 137 11.71 -11.86 -9.33
N GLY A 138 11.93 -10.89 -10.22
CA GLY A 138 11.15 -10.69 -11.43
C GLY A 138 11.58 -11.63 -12.56
N HIS A 139 10.88 -11.56 -13.70
CA HIS A 139 11.16 -12.44 -14.85
C HIS A 139 12.42 -12.06 -15.62
N ASP A 140 12.82 -10.78 -15.59
CA ASP A 140 13.93 -10.25 -16.37
C ASP A 140 15.17 -9.93 -15.49
N ASN A 141 15.49 -10.82 -14.55
CA ASN A 141 16.56 -10.65 -13.54
C ASN A 141 16.40 -9.39 -12.68
N GLU A 142 15.16 -8.97 -12.46
CA GLU A 142 14.82 -7.86 -11.58
C GLU A 142 14.75 -8.32 -10.13
N VAL A 143 15.06 -7.42 -9.20
CA VAL A 143 14.77 -7.59 -7.78
C VAL A 143 13.72 -6.57 -7.40
N ILE A 144 12.51 -7.05 -7.17
CA ILE A 144 11.34 -6.24 -6.82
C ILE A 144 11.27 -6.14 -5.31
N VAL A 145 11.23 -4.91 -4.77
CA VAL A 145 11.28 -4.65 -3.32
C VAL A 145 10.02 -3.91 -2.88
N GLY A 146 9.37 -4.44 -1.85
CA GLY A 146 8.27 -3.80 -1.15
C GLY A 146 8.78 -3.06 0.08
N ASP A 147 8.73 -1.73 0.05
CA ASP A 147 9.12 -0.86 1.16
C ASP A 147 7.89 -0.27 1.86
N ALA A 148 7.86 -0.33 3.18
CA ALA A 148 6.74 0.12 3.99
C ALA A 148 6.63 1.65 4.05
N TYR A 149 7.76 2.34 4.22
CA TYR A 149 7.79 3.79 4.32
C TYR A 149 9.21 4.30 4.11
N LYS A 150 9.33 5.47 3.47
CA LYS A 150 10.60 6.21 3.42
C LYS A 150 10.71 7.08 4.65
N VAL A 151 11.85 7.06 5.32
CA VAL A 151 12.18 8.11 6.29
C VAL A 151 12.46 9.35 5.44
N GLY A 152 11.62 10.37 5.53
CA GLY A 152 11.84 11.62 4.80
C GLY A 152 13.24 12.15 5.11
N ASN A 153 13.92 12.72 4.09
CA ASN A 153 15.19 13.40 4.27
C ASN A 153 15.07 14.37 5.45
N VAL A 154 15.75 14.06 6.55
CA VAL A 154 16.11 15.06 7.55
C VAL A 154 17.43 15.61 7.06
N ASP A 155 17.35 16.63 6.21
CA ASP A 155 18.49 17.48 5.88
C ASP A 155 18.93 18.27 7.14
#